data_AF-A0A1J5N0F0-F1
#
_entry.id   AF-A0A1J5N0F0-F1
#
_cell.length_a   1.000
_cell.length_b   1.000
_cell.length_c   1.000
_cell.angle_alpha   90.00
_cell.angle_beta   90.00
_cell.angle_gamma   90.00
#
_symmetry.space_group_name_H-M   'P 1'
#
loop_
_entity.id
_entity.type
_entity.pdbx_description
1 polymer ?
#
loop_
_entity_poly.entity_id
_entity_poly.type
_entity_poly.pdbx_seq_one_letter_code
_entity_poly.pdbx_strand_id
1 'polypeptide(L)'
;MKRLIAIALFAICLLQAPYARAYSVAFGDDVNYWSGYGNRNRDVVNGWWVPQNNRDVIGTPDITGGNFIFDGHTLSGIQLNYSSTSRSLVPGDWFFDTNQDGAWDYVLHHTLRVFGDGSISREEFGYGLFALDDLSYENGNRVGYQESFWPRGAEGRHDHPVRAWVDLDDVLSDVGYDGWDYWIAENSLGETNWSDINLDFSGIRAFTYGFAMTCGNDVLFGEALVPAPEPSTFLLLGFGGLGLLLYGRRRKRFF
;
A
#
# COMPACT_ATOMS: atom_id res chain seq x y z
N MET A 1 0.97 -50.41 -10.00
CA MET A 1 1.17 -49.58 -8.78
C MET A 1 2.13 -48.41 -8.98
N LYS A 2 3.38 -48.60 -9.44
CA LYS A 2 4.34 -47.48 -9.63
C LYS A 2 3.82 -46.32 -10.51
N ARG A 3 3.14 -46.63 -11.62
CA ARG A 3 2.55 -45.62 -12.52
C ARG A 3 1.43 -44.78 -11.88
N LEU A 4 0.59 -45.40 -11.03
CA LEU A 4 -0.48 -44.69 -10.32
C LEU A 4 0.08 -43.75 -9.25
N ILE A 5 1.16 -44.15 -8.57
CA ILE A 5 1.85 -43.29 -7.59
C ILE A 5 2.48 -42.08 -8.29
N ALA A 6 3.12 -42.29 -9.44
CA ALA A 6 3.71 -41.19 -10.22
C ALA A 6 2.64 -40.21 -10.72
N ILE A 7 1.49 -40.70 -11.21
CA ILE A 7 0.36 -39.86 -11.64
C ILE A 7 -0.23 -39.09 -10.46
N ALA A 8 -0.38 -39.72 -9.29
CA ALA A 8 -0.88 -39.05 -8.09
C ALA A 8 0.06 -37.95 -7.60
N LEU A 9 1.38 -38.21 -7.58
CA LEU A 9 2.37 -37.20 -7.21
C LEU A 9 2.40 -36.05 -8.23
N PHE A 10 2.33 -36.36 -9.53
CA PHE A 10 2.27 -35.34 -10.57
C PHE A 10 0.99 -34.50 -10.48
N ALA A 11 -0.17 -35.11 -10.19
CA ALA A 11 -1.42 -34.40 -9.95
C ALA A 11 -1.33 -33.50 -8.70
N ILE A 12 -0.68 -33.95 -7.63
CA ILE A 12 -0.43 -33.12 -6.44
C ILE A 12 0.47 -31.92 -6.77
N CYS A 13 1.54 -32.11 -7.56
CA CYS A 13 2.38 -31.01 -8.02
C CYS A 13 1.64 -30.03 -8.94
N LEU A 14 0.75 -30.51 -9.81
CA LEU A 14 -0.08 -29.65 -10.66
C LEU A 14 -1.12 -28.86 -9.85
N LEU A 15 -1.65 -29.46 -8.78
CA LEU A 15 -2.49 -28.75 -7.83
C LEU A 15 -1.69 -27.68 -7.06
N GLN A 16 -0.35 -27.77 -7.02
CA GLN A 16 0.52 -26.81 -6.33
C GLN A 16 0.98 -25.62 -7.21
N ALA A 17 0.84 -25.71 -8.54
CA ALA A 17 1.26 -24.65 -9.45
C ALA A 17 0.58 -23.27 -9.26
N PRO A 18 -0.69 -23.16 -8.77
CA PRO A 18 -1.33 -21.85 -8.59
C PRO A 18 -0.78 -21.03 -7.40
N TYR A 19 -0.03 -21.65 -6.48
CA TYR A 19 0.37 -21.02 -5.21
C TYR A 19 1.68 -20.22 -5.28
N ALA A 20 2.35 -20.21 -6.44
CA ALA A 20 3.45 -19.30 -6.73
C ALA A 20 2.95 -17.98 -7.35
N ARG A 21 1.66 -17.64 -7.15
CA ARG A 21 1.10 -16.38 -7.64
C ARG A 21 1.20 -15.33 -6.56
N ALA A 22 1.60 -14.13 -6.98
CA ALA A 22 1.46 -12.94 -6.17
C ALA A 22 0.00 -12.80 -5.70
N TYR A 23 -0.17 -12.49 -4.43
CA TYR A 23 -1.47 -12.28 -3.80
C TYR A 23 -1.76 -10.78 -3.73
N SER A 24 -2.96 -10.37 -4.10
CA SER A 24 -3.39 -8.97 -4.00
C SER A 24 -4.35 -8.78 -2.82
N VAL A 25 -4.05 -7.83 -1.93
CA VAL A 25 -4.97 -7.36 -0.88
C VAL A 25 -5.53 -6.02 -1.33
N ALA A 26 -6.83 -5.97 -1.61
CA ALA A 26 -7.47 -4.71 -1.98
C ALA A 26 -7.57 -3.76 -0.78
N PHE A 27 -7.45 -2.46 -1.07
CA PHE A 27 -7.75 -1.38 -0.14
C PHE A 27 -8.68 -0.36 -0.79
N GLY A 28 -9.48 0.32 0.03
CA GLY A 28 -10.43 1.36 -0.41
C GLY A 28 -9.96 2.77 -0.06
N ASP A 29 -10.79 3.74 -0.43
CA ASP A 29 -10.73 5.11 0.04
C ASP A 29 -11.96 5.37 0.93
N ASP A 30 -11.78 5.24 2.24
CA ASP A 30 -12.87 5.20 3.22
C ASP A 30 -12.78 6.35 4.25
N VAL A 31 -11.81 7.25 4.12
CA VAL A 31 -11.46 8.23 5.15
C VAL A 31 -11.10 9.60 4.59
N ASN A 32 -11.75 10.64 5.11
CA ASN A 32 -11.42 12.00 4.69
C ASN A 32 -10.14 12.56 5.33
N TYR A 33 -9.52 11.89 6.32
CA TYR A 33 -8.31 12.37 7.02
C TYR A 33 -7.67 11.24 7.81
N TRP A 34 -6.36 11.34 8.01
CA TRP A 34 -5.64 10.46 8.94
C TRP A 34 -6.06 10.69 10.38
N SER A 35 -5.99 9.65 11.21
CA SER A 35 -6.27 9.76 12.65
C SER A 35 -5.50 10.91 13.29
N GLY A 36 -6.17 11.79 14.02
CA GLY A 36 -5.56 12.98 14.64
C GLY A 36 -5.36 14.20 13.74
N TYR A 37 -5.53 14.07 12.41
CA TYR A 37 -5.32 15.13 11.41
C TYR A 37 -6.60 15.71 10.82
N GLY A 38 -7.75 15.49 11.46
CA GLY A 38 -8.97 16.22 11.09
C GLY A 38 -8.74 17.73 11.23
N ASN A 39 -8.98 18.51 10.17
CA ASN A 39 -8.74 19.95 10.21
C ASN A 39 -9.63 20.60 11.27
N ARG A 40 -9.01 21.37 12.17
CA ARG A 40 -9.72 22.09 13.23
C ARG A 40 -10.43 23.32 12.63
N ASN A 41 -11.43 23.14 11.77
CA ASN A 41 -12.32 24.21 11.25
C ASN A 41 -11.62 25.50 10.75
N ARG A 42 -10.37 25.44 10.28
CA ARG A 42 -9.53 26.64 10.13
C ARG A 42 -8.89 26.83 8.76
N ASP A 43 -9.62 26.60 7.69
CA ASP A 43 -9.09 26.90 6.35
C ASP A 43 -9.89 27.96 5.62
N VAL A 44 -9.17 28.95 5.12
CA VAL A 44 -9.69 30.15 4.46
C VAL A 44 -9.47 30.00 2.95
N VAL A 45 -10.48 29.52 2.22
CA VAL A 45 -10.47 29.51 0.76
C VAL A 45 -11.05 30.84 0.27
N ASN A 46 -10.27 31.64 -0.44
CA ASN A 46 -10.69 32.96 -0.97
C ASN A 46 -11.28 33.90 0.10
N GLY A 47 -10.80 33.83 1.34
CA GLY A 47 -11.34 34.63 2.45
C GLY A 47 -12.52 34.00 3.20
N TRP A 48 -12.99 32.82 2.79
CA TRP A 48 -14.14 32.14 3.37
C TRP A 48 -13.77 30.81 4.02
N TRP A 49 -14.36 30.56 5.19
CA TRP A 49 -14.19 29.31 5.92
C TRP A 49 -14.95 28.19 5.21
N VAL A 50 -14.23 27.19 4.70
CA VAL A 50 -14.84 26.00 4.09
C VAL A 50 -14.46 24.78 4.94
N PRO A 51 -15.42 24.05 5.52
CA PRO A 51 -15.13 22.79 6.17
C PRO A 51 -14.54 21.82 5.15
N GLN A 52 -13.30 21.36 5.37
CA GLN A 52 -12.64 20.37 4.50
C GLN A 52 -12.87 18.93 4.98
N ASN A 53 -13.18 18.73 6.27
CA ASN A 53 -13.32 17.39 6.87
C ASN A 53 -14.52 16.58 6.38
N ASN A 54 -15.49 17.22 5.73
CA ASN A 54 -16.66 16.56 5.16
C ASN A 54 -16.50 16.29 3.65
N ARG A 55 -15.31 16.51 3.11
CA ARG A 55 -14.96 16.19 1.72
C ARG A 55 -13.83 15.18 1.74
N ASP A 56 -14.04 14.16 0.93
CA ASP A 56 -13.04 13.15 0.59
C ASP A 56 -11.96 13.82 -0.26
N VAL A 57 -12.40 14.30 -1.43
CA VAL A 57 -11.56 14.91 -2.47
C VAL A 57 -11.67 16.44 -2.49
N ILE A 58 -10.53 17.14 -2.60
CA ILE A 58 -10.43 18.61 -2.72
C ILE A 58 -9.60 19.00 -3.95
N GLY A 59 -10.09 18.70 -5.16
CA GLY A 59 -9.30 18.80 -6.40
C GLY A 59 -9.14 17.47 -7.16
N THR A 60 -7.96 17.22 -7.74
CA THR A 60 -7.62 15.99 -8.50
C THR A 60 -6.19 15.53 -8.14
N PRO A 61 -5.91 14.21 -8.12
CA PRO A 61 -6.79 13.11 -8.52
C PRO A 61 -7.64 12.57 -7.37
N ASP A 62 -8.81 12.05 -7.70
CA ASP A 62 -9.70 11.32 -6.80
C ASP A 62 -9.18 9.87 -6.69
N ILE A 63 -8.67 9.49 -5.53
CA ILE A 63 -8.09 8.18 -5.26
C ILE A 63 -9.24 7.22 -4.96
N THR A 64 -9.30 6.08 -5.64
CA THR A 64 -10.43 5.15 -5.53
C THR A 64 -10.07 3.85 -4.81
N GLY A 65 -8.90 3.81 -4.19
CA GLY A 65 -8.31 2.63 -3.55
C GLY A 65 -7.25 1.97 -4.42
N GLY A 66 -7.06 0.65 -4.26
CA GLY A 66 -5.96 -0.04 -4.90
C GLY A 66 -5.72 -1.45 -4.40
N ASN A 67 -4.51 -1.96 -4.64
CA ASN A 67 -4.08 -3.29 -4.22
C ASN A 67 -2.66 -3.27 -3.67
N PHE A 68 -2.45 -3.89 -2.50
CA PHE A 68 -1.12 -4.32 -2.06
C PHE A 68 -0.79 -5.66 -2.70
N ILE A 69 0.41 -5.79 -3.29
CA ILE A 69 0.85 -6.97 -4.04
C ILE A 69 1.92 -7.70 -3.23
N PHE A 70 1.62 -8.91 -2.78
CA PHE A 70 2.48 -9.73 -1.94
C PHE A 70 3.07 -10.92 -2.70
N ASP A 71 4.35 -11.21 -2.45
CA ASP A 71 4.97 -12.51 -2.69
C ASP A 71 5.17 -13.21 -1.35
N GLY A 72 4.27 -14.13 -1.01
CA GLY A 72 4.18 -14.68 0.35
C GLY A 72 3.78 -13.61 1.37
N HIS A 73 4.67 -13.28 2.32
CA HIS A 73 4.49 -12.18 3.28
C HIS A 73 5.27 -10.92 2.91
N THR A 74 6.00 -10.93 1.80
CA THR A 74 6.79 -9.79 1.37
C THR A 74 5.94 -8.89 0.49
N LEU A 75 5.73 -7.64 0.90
CA LEU A 75 5.11 -6.61 0.08
C LEU A 75 6.08 -6.29 -1.07
N SER A 76 5.66 -6.62 -2.28
CA SER A 76 6.45 -6.50 -3.51
C SER A 76 6.04 -5.31 -4.37
N GLY A 77 4.80 -4.83 -4.21
CA GLY A 77 4.30 -3.68 -4.95
C GLY A 77 2.99 -3.13 -4.41
N ILE A 78 2.62 -1.97 -4.93
CA ILE A 78 1.36 -1.29 -4.64
C ILE A 78 0.80 -0.84 -5.98
N GLN A 79 -0.46 -1.14 -6.24
CA GLN A 79 -1.23 -0.52 -7.32
C GLN A 79 -2.19 0.47 -6.69
N LEU A 80 -2.16 1.72 -7.14
CA LEU A 80 -3.10 2.76 -6.74
C LEU A 80 -4.00 3.13 -7.92
N ASN A 81 -5.31 3.08 -7.69
CA ASN A 81 -6.32 3.45 -8.66
C ASN A 81 -6.82 4.85 -8.38
N TYR A 82 -7.05 5.63 -9.43
CA TYR A 82 -7.54 7.00 -9.31
C TYR A 82 -8.41 7.39 -10.48
N SER A 83 -9.18 8.45 -10.29
CA SER A 83 -10.01 9.08 -11.31
C SER A 83 -9.57 10.53 -11.49
N SER A 84 -9.51 10.98 -12.75
CA SER A 84 -9.19 12.36 -13.15
C SER A 84 -7.78 12.84 -12.72
N THR A 85 -6.90 13.25 -13.62
CA THR A 85 -5.60 13.85 -13.21
C THR A 85 -5.47 15.31 -13.64
N SER A 86 -4.53 16.03 -13.04
CA SER A 86 -4.09 17.32 -13.54
C SER A 86 -2.62 17.23 -13.99
N ARG A 87 -2.13 18.26 -14.67
CA ARG A 87 -0.76 18.30 -15.19
C ARG A 87 0.31 18.42 -14.09
N SER A 88 -0.08 18.61 -12.84
CA SER A 88 0.81 18.96 -11.72
C SER A 88 0.51 18.09 -10.51
N LEU A 89 0.62 16.77 -10.68
CA LEU A 89 0.54 15.83 -9.56
C LEU A 89 1.91 15.60 -8.96
N VAL A 90 1.99 15.81 -7.65
CA VAL A 90 3.15 15.47 -6.85
C VAL A 90 2.66 14.42 -5.83
N PRO A 91 3.05 13.14 -5.97
CA PRO A 91 2.66 12.15 -5.00
C PRO A 91 3.33 12.45 -3.65
N GLY A 92 2.70 12.02 -2.56
CA GLY A 92 3.35 12.00 -1.26
C GLY A 92 4.02 10.67 -0.98
N ASP A 93 4.28 10.44 0.29
CA ASP A 93 4.89 9.22 0.81
C ASP A 93 3.83 8.17 1.17
N TRP A 94 4.20 6.89 1.06
CA TRP A 94 3.45 5.77 1.64
C TRP A 94 4.01 5.43 3.01
N PHE A 95 3.14 5.28 4.01
CA PHE A 95 3.53 4.99 5.38
C PHE A 95 2.97 3.65 5.83
N PHE A 96 3.74 2.91 6.63
CA PHE A 96 3.36 1.61 7.15
C PHE A 96 3.66 1.51 8.65
N ASP A 97 2.63 1.15 9.43
CA ASP A 97 2.76 0.71 10.81
C ASP A 97 2.48 -0.79 10.82
N THR A 98 3.53 -1.55 11.06
CA THR A 98 3.58 -3.01 10.97
C THR A 98 3.25 -3.68 12.31
N ASN A 99 3.19 -2.91 13.39
CA ASN A 99 3.05 -3.41 14.75
C ASN A 99 1.77 -2.89 15.46
N GLN A 100 1.07 -1.93 14.85
CA GLN A 100 -0.15 -1.25 15.31
C GLN A 100 0.02 -0.48 16.63
N ASP A 101 1.18 0.15 16.84
CA ASP A 101 1.48 0.95 18.02
C ASP A 101 1.18 2.45 17.86
N GLY A 102 0.69 2.88 16.70
CA GLY A 102 0.37 4.28 16.46
C GLY A 102 1.56 5.11 15.97
N ALA A 103 2.66 4.45 15.59
CA ALA A 103 3.80 5.04 14.92
C ALA A 103 4.13 4.32 13.60
N TRP A 104 4.61 5.08 12.63
CA TRP A 104 5.07 4.50 11.39
C TRP A 104 6.42 3.81 11.59
N ASP A 105 6.53 2.56 11.16
CA ASP A 105 7.78 1.80 11.16
C ASP A 105 8.56 2.01 9.85
N TYR A 106 7.85 2.16 8.73
CA TYR A 106 8.44 2.31 7.39
C TYR A 106 7.76 3.38 6.55
N VAL A 107 8.53 3.95 5.63
CA VAL A 107 8.01 4.89 4.63
C VAL A 107 8.61 4.61 3.25
N LEU A 108 7.77 4.63 2.21
CA LEU A 108 8.23 4.80 0.84
C LEU A 108 8.30 6.28 0.60
N HIS A 109 9.51 6.81 0.68
CA HIS A 109 9.76 8.22 0.55
C HIS A 109 10.05 8.58 -0.90
N HIS A 110 9.32 9.56 -1.40
CA HIS A 110 9.60 10.11 -2.72
C HIS A 110 10.93 10.88 -2.69
N THR A 111 11.92 10.44 -3.47
CA THR A 111 13.27 11.04 -3.45
C THR A 111 13.37 12.29 -4.33
N LEU A 112 12.31 12.61 -5.08
CA LEU A 112 12.33 13.78 -5.95
C LEU A 112 12.52 15.08 -5.18
N ARG A 113 13.37 15.92 -5.79
CA ARG A 113 13.44 17.32 -5.41
C ARG A 113 12.21 18.06 -5.95
N VAL A 114 11.27 18.34 -5.06
CA VAL A 114 10.14 19.22 -5.32
C VAL A 114 10.53 20.64 -4.94
N PHE A 115 10.50 21.55 -5.91
CA PHE A 115 10.75 22.97 -5.68
C PHE A 115 9.50 23.64 -5.09
N GLY A 116 9.67 24.77 -4.39
CA GLY A 116 8.56 25.49 -3.74
C GLY A 116 7.50 26.06 -4.70
N ASP A 117 7.73 25.99 -6.02
CA ASP A 117 6.75 26.29 -7.05
C ASP A 117 5.94 25.07 -7.52
N GLY A 118 6.19 23.89 -6.91
CA GLY A 118 5.59 22.61 -7.28
C GLY A 118 6.24 21.94 -8.49
N SER A 119 7.31 22.52 -9.07
CA SER A 119 8.06 21.84 -10.11
C SER A 119 8.89 20.69 -9.53
N ILE A 120 9.01 19.62 -10.30
CA ILE A 120 9.73 18.40 -9.95
C ILE A 120 10.96 18.29 -10.86
N SER A 121 12.12 17.96 -10.30
CA SER A 121 13.29 17.54 -11.07
C SER A 121 12.97 16.25 -11.85
N ARG A 122 12.79 16.32 -13.18
CA ARG A 122 12.38 15.16 -14.01
C ARG A 122 13.47 14.09 -14.21
N GLU A 123 14.67 14.28 -13.67
CA GLU A 123 15.80 13.37 -13.92
C GLU A 123 15.84 12.16 -12.98
N GLU A 124 14.99 12.10 -11.95
CA GLU A 124 15.08 11.10 -10.87
C GLU A 124 13.70 10.56 -10.46
N PHE A 125 12.96 9.89 -11.34
CA PHE A 125 11.74 9.20 -10.90
C PHE A 125 12.13 8.02 -10.00
N GLY A 126 11.87 8.14 -8.70
CA GLY A 126 12.16 7.08 -7.75
C GLY A 126 11.51 7.29 -6.39
N TYR A 127 11.31 6.17 -5.71
CA TYR A 127 11.04 6.09 -4.29
C TYR A 127 12.19 5.35 -3.61
N GLY A 128 12.41 5.64 -2.33
CA GLY A 128 13.27 4.84 -1.47
C GLY A 128 12.46 4.28 -0.31
N LEU A 129 12.78 3.07 0.14
CA LEU A 129 12.27 2.52 1.39
C LEU A 129 13.18 2.98 2.54
N PHE A 130 12.57 3.53 3.59
CA PHE A 130 13.26 3.96 4.80
C PHE A 130 12.59 3.32 6.02
N ALA A 131 13.39 3.00 7.04
CA ALA A 131 12.87 2.75 8.38
C ALA A 131 12.71 4.09 9.11
N LEU A 132 11.72 4.16 9.99
CA LEU A 132 11.45 5.33 10.81
C LEU A 132 11.59 4.99 12.29
N ASP A 133 12.17 5.92 13.05
CA ASP A 133 12.25 5.84 14.51
C ASP A 133 11.24 6.84 15.12
N ASP A 134 10.18 6.32 15.74
CA ASP A 134 9.24 7.08 16.58
C ASP A 134 8.46 8.21 15.85
N LEU A 135 8.06 7.98 14.59
CA LEU A 135 7.19 8.90 13.87
C LEU A 135 5.71 8.59 14.12
N SER A 136 5.19 9.07 15.26
CA SER A 136 3.79 8.88 15.61
C SER A 136 2.83 9.64 14.70
N TYR A 137 1.71 9.01 14.34
CA TYR A 137 0.57 9.67 13.70
C TYR A 137 -0.60 9.88 14.67
N GLU A 138 -0.49 9.39 15.90
CA GLU A 138 -1.49 9.64 16.92
C GLU A 138 -1.49 11.10 17.40
N ASN A 139 -2.65 11.57 17.85
CA ASN A 139 -2.84 12.90 18.44
C ASN A 139 -2.50 14.09 17.52
N GLY A 140 -2.27 13.86 16.23
CA GLY A 140 -1.93 14.92 15.26
C GLY A 140 -0.55 15.52 15.53
N ASN A 141 0.42 14.72 15.96
CA ASN A 141 1.80 15.17 16.14
C ASN A 141 2.46 15.46 14.79
N ARG A 142 2.60 16.74 14.45
CA ARG A 142 3.16 17.21 13.18
C ARG A 142 4.69 17.17 13.11
N VAL A 143 5.37 16.85 14.21
CA VAL A 143 6.85 16.79 14.24
C VAL A 143 7.32 15.61 13.40
N GLY A 144 8.26 15.87 12.48
CA GLY A 144 8.81 14.84 11.60
C GLY A 144 8.08 14.67 10.27
N TYR A 145 7.04 15.46 10.01
CA TYR A 145 6.35 15.51 8.73
C TYR A 145 6.60 16.81 7.97
N GLN A 146 6.64 16.71 6.65
CA GLN A 146 6.24 17.81 5.79
C GLN A 146 4.72 17.77 5.63
N GLU A 147 4.09 18.90 5.93
CA GLU A 147 2.66 19.09 5.70
C GLU A 147 2.39 19.42 4.23
N SER A 148 1.14 19.21 3.83
CA SER A 148 0.62 19.48 2.50
C SER A 148 0.86 20.92 2.09
N PHE A 149 1.26 21.11 0.83
CA PHE A 149 1.50 22.43 0.27
C PHE A 149 0.98 22.51 -1.17
N TRP A 150 0.63 23.73 -1.58
CA TRP A 150 -0.17 23.94 -2.76
C TRP A 150 0.68 24.61 -3.83
N PRO A 151 0.94 23.93 -4.96
CA PRO A 151 1.42 24.60 -6.16
C PRO A 151 0.45 25.74 -6.51
N ARG A 152 0.96 26.88 -6.96
CA ARG A 152 0.13 28.08 -7.21
C ARG A 152 -1.15 27.76 -7.99
N GLY A 153 -2.31 27.95 -7.35
CA GLY A 153 -3.64 27.81 -7.95
C GLY A 153 -4.30 26.44 -7.79
N ALA A 154 -3.64 25.47 -7.16
CA ALA A 154 -4.31 24.25 -6.70
C ALA A 154 -5.09 24.53 -5.42
N GLU A 155 -6.25 23.89 -5.24
CA GLU A 155 -6.91 23.73 -3.94
C GLU A 155 -6.48 22.39 -3.35
N GLY A 156 -6.42 22.28 -2.03
CA GLY A 156 -5.94 21.07 -1.34
C GLY A 156 -6.42 20.97 0.10
N ARG A 157 -5.98 19.95 0.83
CA ARG A 157 -6.16 19.90 2.29
C ARG A 157 -5.00 20.62 2.94
N HIS A 158 -5.26 21.47 3.92
CA HIS A 158 -4.18 22.11 4.68
C HIS A 158 -3.65 21.20 5.79
N ASP A 159 -2.40 21.42 6.17
CA ASP A 159 -1.79 20.87 7.37
C ASP A 159 -1.84 19.32 7.48
N HIS A 160 -1.96 18.65 6.33
CA HIS A 160 -2.05 17.20 6.30
C HIS A 160 -0.65 16.62 6.09
N PRO A 161 -0.24 15.54 6.78
CA PRO A 161 1.02 14.88 6.48
C PRO A 161 1.03 14.39 5.04
N VAL A 162 2.11 14.69 4.32
CA VAL A 162 2.30 14.21 2.94
C VAL A 162 3.68 13.60 2.72
N ARG A 163 4.63 13.89 3.61
CA ARG A 163 6.01 13.39 3.51
C ARG A 163 6.62 13.22 4.89
N ALA A 164 7.43 12.20 5.10
CA ALA A 164 8.30 12.09 6.26
C ALA A 164 9.56 12.95 6.07
N TRP A 165 10.15 13.44 7.16
CA TRP A 165 11.53 13.90 7.15
C TRP A 165 12.46 12.71 7.38
N VAL A 166 13.15 12.29 6.33
CA VAL A 166 14.13 11.19 6.38
C VAL A 166 15.52 11.71 6.05
N ASP A 167 16.54 11.04 6.58
CA ASP A 167 17.91 11.20 6.07
C ASP A 167 18.06 10.34 4.81
N LEU A 168 18.42 10.96 3.69
CA LEU A 168 18.54 10.25 2.41
C LEU A 168 19.71 9.25 2.42
N ASP A 169 20.66 9.40 3.34
CA ASP A 169 21.76 8.45 3.54
C ASP A 169 21.29 7.13 4.21
N ASP A 170 20.10 7.10 4.82
CA ASP A 170 19.52 5.94 5.52
C ASP A 170 18.60 5.08 4.62
N VAL A 171 18.68 5.23 3.30
CA VAL A 171 17.87 4.45 2.35
C VAL A 171 18.17 2.95 2.47
N LEU A 172 17.13 2.14 2.65
CA LEU A 172 17.24 0.68 2.76
C LEU A 172 17.29 0.02 1.37
N SER A 173 16.43 0.49 0.46
CA SER A 173 16.36 0.01 -0.92
C SER A 173 15.68 1.03 -1.83
N ASP A 174 15.99 0.95 -3.13
CA ASP A 174 15.26 1.65 -4.17
C ASP A 174 13.91 0.99 -4.42
N VAL A 175 12.91 1.80 -4.77
CA VAL A 175 11.55 1.38 -5.06
C VAL A 175 11.18 1.93 -6.44
N GLY A 176 10.76 1.03 -7.32
CA GLY A 176 10.29 1.38 -8.65
C GLY A 176 8.98 2.15 -8.59
N TYR A 177 8.83 3.13 -9.46
CA TYR A 177 7.60 3.93 -9.58
C TYR A 177 7.36 4.28 -11.05
N ASP A 178 6.18 3.94 -11.59
CA ASP A 178 5.87 4.11 -13.01
C ASP A 178 5.33 5.49 -13.39
N GLY A 179 4.98 6.31 -12.40
CA GLY A 179 4.49 7.67 -12.60
C GLY A 179 2.97 7.78 -12.73
N TRP A 180 2.48 9.01 -12.61
CA TRP A 180 1.09 9.33 -12.89
C TRP A 180 0.85 9.50 -14.39
N ASP A 181 -0.36 9.16 -14.82
CA ASP A 181 -0.85 9.60 -16.12
C ASP A 181 -0.90 11.14 -16.18
N TYR A 182 -0.18 11.70 -17.15
CA TYR A 182 0.01 13.14 -17.31
C TYR A 182 -1.31 13.93 -17.44
N TRP A 183 -2.34 13.31 -18.03
CA TRP A 183 -3.68 13.86 -18.13
C TRP A 183 -4.71 12.75 -18.41
N ILE A 184 -5.55 12.46 -17.42
CA ILE A 184 -6.72 11.60 -17.50
C ILE A 184 -7.99 12.43 -17.39
N ALA A 185 -8.83 12.44 -18.44
CA ALA A 185 -10.10 13.16 -18.49
C ALA A 185 -10.95 13.01 -17.22
N GLU A 186 -11.78 14.01 -16.92
CA GLU A 186 -12.71 13.95 -15.78
C GLU A 186 -13.53 12.64 -15.82
N ASN A 187 -13.58 11.93 -14.69
CA ASN A 187 -14.21 10.61 -14.54
C ASN A 187 -13.57 9.45 -15.34
N SER A 188 -12.40 9.64 -15.93
CA SER A 188 -11.63 8.55 -16.50
C SER A 188 -10.71 7.94 -15.44
N LEU A 189 -10.48 6.63 -15.52
CA LEU A 189 -9.70 5.88 -14.55
C LEU A 189 -8.23 5.81 -15.00
N GLY A 190 -7.35 5.89 -14.01
CA GLY A 190 -5.91 5.63 -14.12
C GLY A 190 -5.43 4.67 -13.07
N GLU A 191 -4.22 4.18 -13.29
CA GLU A 191 -3.48 3.38 -12.33
C GLU A 191 -2.04 3.85 -12.27
N THR A 192 -1.39 3.64 -11.13
CA THR A 192 0.06 3.84 -10.97
C THR A 192 0.57 2.78 -10.01
N ASN A 193 1.81 2.34 -10.23
CA ASN A 193 2.40 1.21 -9.56
C ASN A 193 3.72 1.57 -8.88
N TRP A 194 3.88 1.04 -7.68
CA TRP A 194 5.16 0.89 -7.00
C TRP A 194 5.61 -0.56 -7.08
N SER A 195 6.88 -0.79 -7.37
CA SER A 195 7.49 -2.13 -7.48
C SER A 195 8.76 -2.24 -6.66
N ASP A 196 9.23 -3.46 -6.44
CA ASP A 196 10.53 -3.75 -5.82
C ASP A 196 10.66 -3.28 -4.35
N ILE A 197 9.53 -3.15 -3.64
CA ILE A 197 9.49 -2.66 -2.24
C ILE A 197 10.21 -3.60 -1.27
N ASN A 198 10.09 -4.92 -1.45
CA ASN A 198 10.74 -5.97 -0.65
C ASN A 198 10.62 -5.80 0.89
N LEU A 199 9.44 -5.41 1.38
CA LEU A 199 9.17 -5.25 2.81
C LEU A 199 8.55 -6.53 3.39
N ASP A 200 9.21 -7.19 4.34
CA ASP A 200 8.77 -8.47 4.90
C ASP A 200 7.82 -8.29 6.10
N PHE A 201 6.59 -8.77 5.95
CA PHE A 201 5.55 -8.78 7.00
C PHE A 201 5.45 -10.15 7.71
N SER A 202 6.48 -10.99 7.62
CA SER A 202 6.47 -12.31 8.28
C SER A 202 6.24 -12.21 9.78
N GLY A 203 5.20 -12.90 10.26
CA GLY A 203 4.81 -12.91 11.67
C GLY A 203 3.77 -11.84 12.05
N ILE A 204 3.45 -10.94 11.12
CA ILE A 204 2.40 -9.93 11.28
C ILE A 204 1.12 -10.41 10.58
N ARG A 205 -0.04 -10.04 11.12
CA ARG A 205 -1.35 -10.42 10.55
C ARG A 205 -2.01 -9.30 9.77
N ALA A 206 -1.77 -8.07 10.19
CA ALA A 206 -2.34 -6.87 9.61
C ALA A 206 -1.42 -5.70 9.90
N PHE A 207 -1.44 -4.70 9.03
CA PHE A 207 -0.67 -3.48 9.16
C PHE A 207 -1.56 -2.27 8.86
N THR A 208 -1.25 -1.13 9.47
CA THR A 208 -1.88 0.15 9.13
C THR A 208 -1.08 0.80 8.01
N TYR A 209 -1.78 1.41 7.06
CA TYR A 209 -1.16 2.18 6.00
C TYR A 209 -1.72 3.60 5.95
N GLY A 210 -0.90 4.52 5.45
CA GLY A 210 -1.29 5.89 5.15
C GLY A 210 -0.68 6.36 3.83
N PHE A 211 -1.43 7.12 3.06
CA PHE A 211 -0.92 7.84 1.89
C PHE A 211 -1.68 9.15 1.74
N ALA A 212 -1.01 10.19 1.25
CA ALA A 212 -1.66 11.44 0.89
C ALA A 212 -0.92 12.07 -0.29
N MET A 213 -1.66 12.72 -1.19
CA MET A 213 -1.04 13.54 -2.24
C MET A 213 -0.35 14.76 -1.61
N THR A 214 0.67 15.33 -2.24
CA THR A 214 1.39 16.50 -1.69
C THR A 214 0.50 17.73 -1.46
N CYS A 215 -0.52 17.93 -2.31
CA CYS A 215 -1.53 18.98 -2.10
C CYS A 215 -2.57 18.60 -1.02
N GLY A 216 -2.52 17.39 -0.47
CA GLY A 216 -3.52 16.85 0.44
C GLY A 216 -4.88 16.69 -0.23
N ASN A 217 -4.95 16.67 -1.56
CA ASN A 217 -6.21 16.58 -2.31
C ASN A 217 -7.09 15.43 -1.81
N ASP A 218 -6.43 14.30 -1.55
CA ASP A 218 -7.03 13.03 -1.19
C ASP A 218 -6.08 12.26 -0.28
N VAL A 219 -6.64 11.42 0.58
CA VAL A 219 -5.93 10.76 1.67
C VAL A 219 -6.42 9.34 1.87
N LEU A 220 -5.50 8.39 1.87
CA LEU A 220 -5.77 7.01 2.25
C LEU A 220 -5.28 6.77 3.66
N PHE A 221 -6.09 6.09 4.46
CA PHE A 221 -5.69 5.58 5.77
C PHE A 221 -6.53 4.36 6.12
N GLY A 222 -5.90 3.26 6.52
CA GLY A 222 -6.65 2.06 6.88
C GLY A 222 -5.77 0.92 7.32
N GLU A 223 -6.40 -0.23 7.49
CA GLU A 223 -5.72 -1.49 7.82
C GLU A 223 -5.82 -2.46 6.65
N ALA A 224 -4.74 -3.19 6.39
CA ALA A 224 -4.71 -4.26 5.41
C ALA A 224 -4.24 -5.56 6.06
N LEU A 225 -4.81 -6.68 5.63
CA LEU A 225 -4.42 -8.00 6.11
C LEU A 225 -3.18 -8.48 5.35
N VAL A 226 -2.20 -9.01 6.10
CA VAL A 226 -1.08 -9.74 5.50
C VAL A 226 -1.62 -11.11 5.07
N PRO A 227 -1.40 -11.54 3.81
CA PRO A 227 -1.89 -12.83 3.34
C PRO A 227 -1.35 -13.95 4.24
N ALA A 228 -2.25 -14.73 4.82
CA ALA A 228 -1.84 -15.89 5.59
C ALA A 228 -1.16 -16.88 4.64
N PRO A 229 -0.01 -17.47 5.02
CA PRO A 229 0.52 -18.57 4.25
C PRO A 229 -0.50 -19.72 4.44
N GLU A 230 -0.72 -20.56 3.44
CA GLU A 230 -1.65 -21.71 3.55
C GLU A 230 -0.99 -23.04 4.02
N PRO A 231 0.04 -23.11 4.90
CA PRO A 231 0.76 -24.37 5.15
C PRO A 231 -0.12 -25.42 5.86
N SER A 232 -1.14 -24.99 6.60
CA SER A 232 -2.05 -25.90 7.31
C SER A 232 -2.98 -26.65 6.37
N THR A 233 -3.48 -26.02 5.31
CA THR A 233 -4.30 -26.67 4.29
C THR A 233 -3.51 -27.77 3.58
N PHE A 234 -2.22 -27.52 3.30
CA PHE A 234 -1.34 -28.51 2.70
C PHE A 234 -1.00 -29.68 3.62
N LEU A 235 -0.72 -29.41 4.90
CA LEU A 235 -0.52 -30.46 5.88
C LEU A 235 -1.80 -31.30 6.06
N LEU A 236 -2.97 -30.66 6.15
CA LEU A 236 -4.25 -31.37 6.25
C LEU A 236 -4.55 -32.22 5.02
N LEU A 237 -4.31 -31.68 3.82
CA LEU A 237 -4.50 -32.43 2.58
C LEU A 237 -3.51 -33.60 2.48
N GLY A 238 -2.25 -33.36 2.85
CA GLY A 238 -1.19 -34.37 2.87
C GLY A 238 -1.47 -35.50 3.87
N PHE A 239 -1.82 -35.17 5.11
CA PHE A 239 -2.18 -36.16 6.13
C PHE A 239 -3.50 -36.85 5.82
N GLY A 240 -4.49 -36.13 5.30
CA GLY A 240 -5.77 -36.70 4.84
C GLY A 240 -5.57 -37.70 3.71
N GLY A 241 -4.76 -37.35 2.70
CA GLY A 241 -4.40 -38.24 1.60
C GLY A 241 -3.64 -39.49 2.07
N LEU A 242 -2.67 -39.32 2.98
CA LEU A 242 -1.95 -40.45 3.58
C LEU A 242 -2.89 -41.37 4.38
N GLY A 243 -3.82 -40.79 5.13
CA GLY A 243 -4.85 -41.52 5.88
C GLY A 243 -5.72 -42.40 4.97
N LEU A 244 -6.19 -41.86 3.84
CA LEU A 244 -6.98 -42.60 2.85
C LEU A 244 -6.21 -43.76 2.21
N LEU A 245 -4.92 -43.55 1.89
CA LEU A 245 -4.06 -44.61 1.34
C LEU A 245 -3.86 -45.77 2.34
N LEU A 246 -3.62 -45.44 3.61
CA LEU A 246 -3.46 -46.44 4.67
C LEU A 246 -4.78 -47.19 4.93
N TYR A 247 -5.92 -46.48 4.91
CA TYR A 247 -7.24 -47.09 5.04
C TYR A 247 -7.55 -48.06 3.89
N GLY A 248 -7.29 -47.66 2.64
CA GLY A 248 -7.48 -48.52 1.47
C GLY A 248 -6.62 -49.79 1.50
N ARG A 249 -5.38 -49.71 2.04
CA ARG A 249 -4.50 -50.87 2.22
C ARG A 249 -5.03 -51.87 3.25
N ARG A 250 -5.65 -51.41 4.34
CA ARG A 250 -6.25 -52.32 5.33
C ARG A 250 -7.42 -53.11 4.73
N ARG A 251 -8.26 -52.48 3.91
CA ARG A 251 -9.45 -53.14 3.32
C ARG A 251 -9.11 -54.30 2.38
N LYS A 252 -8.00 -54.21 1.64
CA LYS A 252 -7.53 -55.28 0.72
C LYS A 252 -6.88 -56.49 1.40
N ARG A 253 -6.63 -56.45 2.71
CA ARG A 253 -6.09 -57.61 3.45
C ARG A 253 -7.17 -58.51 4.03
N PHE A 254 -8.44 -58.08 4.00
CA PHE A 254 -9.59 -58.79 4.56
C PHE A 254 -10.47 -59.48 3.50
N PHE A 255 -10.12 -59.37 2.22
CA PHE A 255 -10.71 -60.08 1.09
C PHE A 255 -9.59 -60.79 0.34
#